data_AF-A0AAE1LHN2-F1
#
_entry.id   AF-A0AAE1LHN2-F1
#
_cell.length_a   1.000
_cell.length_b   1.000
_cell.length_c   1.000
_cell.angle_alpha   90.00
_cell.angle_beta   90.00
_cell.angle_gamma   90.00
#
_symmetry.space_group_name_H-M   'P 1'
#
loop_
_entity.id
_entity.type
_entity.pdbx_description
1 polymer ?
#
loop_
_entity_poly.entity_id
_entity_poly.type
_entity_poly.pdbx_seq_one_letter_code
_entity_poly.pdbx_strand_id
1 'polypeptide(L)'
;MPWEPKPLPKNTRMIRLYFDIETDQSQQYECKAEWFEHKPNLLICQHVCQDCEHDANIKNNCHSCGVRQHVFEGFEDNANVVSDFLDFLQALCSEQKTEVTIFAHNAKNFDNFFVFQELKRRQIPPTVVLNGAKVLSLKTEGLHFKDSIMFLPQRLSSLPKAFGLTELKKGYFPHLANRKEFYNYEGKILDKELYCTNNFCEKELSEFNSWYDEHVNNNFVFKFKEEIISYCISDVQILREAMENFRRLFMETAQFDPLRECLTLSSACMCNFRKNHLGNSRIGIVPRGGYRGRDKASFEALKWLDYESHLIGKKILTAENGREQIVLKYKVDGYIELDLPDGSVEKRVYQYHGCYFHLCKRCIPDETSRSKIRGRSQEDPYEKTRFITKKLRDHGYVVIEKWGCEFQHDLKNKEQVIQFFKNHAFKRIEPLKLRDAIYGGRTSALYSAYEADLSKGESIKLYDVISEYPSVQYHKWYPEGHPKIYLDGDRDMPAVENLNGVILATVLPTHKISSFPFCLIDVATN
;
A
#
# COMPACT_ATOMS: atom_id res chain seq x y z
N MET A 1 -5.37 10.06 12.80
CA MET A 1 -6.67 10.73 12.66
C MET A 1 -7.75 9.66 12.67
N PRO A 2 -8.80 9.81 13.49
CA PRO A 2 -9.98 8.95 13.44
C PRO A 2 -10.48 8.90 11.99
N TRP A 3 -10.92 7.74 11.57
CA TRP A 3 -11.50 7.54 10.25
C TRP A 3 -13.00 7.33 10.42
N GLU A 4 -13.78 8.04 9.62
CA GLU A 4 -15.23 7.87 9.55
C GLU A 4 -15.62 7.55 8.10
N PRO A 5 -16.68 6.73 7.90
CA PRO A 5 -17.20 6.46 6.57
C PRO A 5 -17.73 7.74 5.95
N LYS A 6 -17.67 7.83 4.61
CA LYS A 6 -18.24 8.98 3.91
C LYS A 6 -19.75 9.03 4.17
N PRO A 7 -20.34 10.21 4.42
CA PRO A 7 -21.79 10.31 4.57
C PRO A 7 -22.48 9.74 3.32
N LEU A 8 -23.62 9.06 3.54
CA LEU A 8 -24.45 8.58 2.43
C LEU A 8 -25.02 9.80 1.69
N PRO A 9 -24.91 9.87 0.36
CA PRO A 9 -25.50 10.98 -0.38
C PRO A 9 -27.02 10.92 -0.23
N LYS A 10 -27.65 12.06 0.10
CA LYS A 10 -29.11 12.14 0.23
C LYS A 10 -29.78 11.76 -1.10
N ASN A 11 -30.92 11.07 -1.01
CA ASN A 11 -31.75 10.65 -2.16
C ASN A 11 -30.93 9.97 -3.26
N THR A 12 -29.97 9.11 -2.88
CA THR A 12 -29.13 8.39 -3.84
C THR A 12 -29.35 6.89 -3.67
N ARG A 13 -29.77 6.24 -4.75
CA ARG A 13 -29.94 4.79 -4.82
C ARG A 13 -28.55 4.15 -4.88
N MET A 14 -28.29 3.21 -3.97
CA MET A 14 -27.04 2.44 -3.96
C MET A 14 -27.30 1.06 -4.56
N ILE A 15 -26.55 0.70 -5.59
CA ILE A 15 -26.62 -0.62 -6.24
C ILE A 15 -25.25 -1.29 -6.15
N ARG A 16 -25.25 -2.59 -5.88
CA ARG A 16 -24.09 -3.45 -6.00
C ARG A 16 -24.35 -4.42 -7.14
N LEU A 17 -23.44 -4.47 -8.10
CA LEU A 17 -23.55 -5.28 -9.29
C LEU A 17 -22.34 -6.20 -9.40
N TYR A 18 -22.60 -7.43 -9.81
CA TYR A 18 -21.63 -8.50 -9.98
C TYR A 18 -21.71 -8.96 -11.41
N PHE A 19 -20.58 -9.15 -12.07
CA PHE A 19 -20.54 -9.60 -13.45
C PHE A 19 -19.33 -10.49 -13.73
N ASP A 20 -19.42 -11.20 -14.84
CA ASP A 20 -18.34 -12.01 -15.39
C ASP A 20 -18.39 -11.92 -16.93
N ILE A 21 -17.21 -12.04 -17.57
CA ILE A 21 -17.05 -11.97 -19.02
C ILE A 21 -16.40 -13.25 -19.52
N GLU A 22 -17.08 -13.92 -20.44
CA GLU A 22 -16.46 -14.96 -21.26
C GLU A 22 -15.93 -14.37 -22.56
N THR A 23 -14.82 -14.93 -23.03
CA THR A 23 -14.13 -14.44 -24.22
C THR A 23 -13.82 -15.55 -25.21
N ASP A 24 -14.03 -15.27 -26.49
CA ASP A 24 -13.44 -16.01 -27.60
C ASP A 24 -11.95 -15.68 -27.72
N GLN A 25 -11.13 -16.64 -28.11
CA GLN A 25 -9.69 -16.50 -28.36
C GLN A 25 -9.28 -17.02 -29.75
N SER A 26 -10.18 -16.97 -30.74
CA SER A 26 -9.91 -17.50 -32.08
C SER A 26 -9.04 -16.58 -32.96
N GLN A 27 -8.96 -15.28 -32.65
CA GLN A 27 -8.23 -14.32 -33.49
C GLN A 27 -6.78 -14.19 -33.05
N GLN A 28 -5.85 -14.49 -33.96
CA GLN A 28 -4.42 -14.24 -33.73
C GLN A 28 -4.11 -12.75 -33.69
N TYR A 29 -3.24 -12.34 -32.76
CA TYR A 29 -2.75 -10.98 -32.63
C TYR A 29 -1.77 -10.63 -33.75
N GLU A 30 -2.06 -9.56 -34.51
CA GLU A 30 -1.41 -9.22 -35.78
C GLU A 30 0.13 -9.14 -35.74
N CYS A 31 0.71 -8.84 -34.57
CA CYS A 31 2.15 -8.58 -34.42
C CYS A 31 2.91 -9.61 -33.57
N LYS A 32 2.27 -10.69 -33.11
CA LYS A 32 2.93 -11.73 -32.31
C LYS A 32 2.42 -13.11 -32.66
N ALA A 33 3.31 -13.97 -33.15
CA ALA A 33 3.04 -15.39 -33.29
C ALA A 33 2.61 -15.99 -31.94
N GLU A 34 1.64 -16.91 -31.96
CA GLU A 34 1.09 -17.61 -30.78
C GLU A 34 0.31 -16.75 -29.78
N TRP A 35 0.10 -15.46 -30.05
CA TRP A 35 -0.75 -14.62 -29.22
C TRP A 35 -2.13 -14.54 -29.83
N PHE A 36 -3.17 -14.74 -29.01
CA PHE A 36 -4.56 -14.66 -29.42
C PHE A 36 -5.26 -13.53 -28.67
N GLU A 37 -6.07 -12.76 -29.39
CA GLU A 37 -6.86 -11.67 -28.83
C GLU A 37 -8.08 -12.24 -28.13
N HIS A 38 -8.26 -11.86 -26.86
CA HIS A 38 -9.51 -12.11 -26.15
C HIS A 38 -10.60 -11.17 -26.65
N LYS A 39 -11.71 -11.72 -27.11
CA LYS A 39 -12.90 -10.97 -27.53
C LYS A 39 -14.09 -11.34 -26.67
N PRO A 40 -14.63 -10.41 -25.86
CA PRO A 40 -15.84 -10.62 -25.08
C PRO A 40 -17.00 -11.06 -25.98
N ASN A 41 -17.58 -12.22 -25.69
CA ASN A 41 -18.70 -12.79 -26.46
C ASN A 41 -19.90 -13.18 -25.59
N LEU A 42 -19.75 -13.16 -24.27
CA LEU A 42 -20.85 -13.28 -23.31
C LEU A 42 -20.50 -12.44 -22.07
N LEU A 43 -21.45 -11.66 -21.60
CA LEU A 43 -21.36 -10.97 -20.32
C LEU A 43 -22.64 -11.23 -19.55
N ILE A 44 -22.51 -11.69 -18.31
CA ILE A 44 -23.65 -11.89 -17.43
C ILE A 44 -23.48 -11.00 -16.21
N CYS A 45 -24.55 -10.35 -15.79
CA CYS A 45 -24.53 -9.59 -14.55
C CYS A 45 -25.75 -9.84 -13.68
N GLN A 46 -25.53 -9.70 -12.37
CA GLN A 46 -26.56 -9.72 -11.34
C GLN A 46 -26.39 -8.50 -10.43
N HIS A 47 -27.49 -7.83 -10.06
CA HIS A 47 -27.42 -6.68 -9.14
C HIS A 47 -28.43 -6.73 -8.01
N VAL A 48 -28.06 -6.07 -6.92
CA VAL A 48 -28.87 -5.91 -5.71
C VAL A 48 -28.83 -4.46 -5.24
N CYS A 49 -29.93 -4.00 -4.65
CA CYS A 49 -30.04 -2.72 -3.96
C CYS A 49 -30.50 -2.96 -2.51
N GLN A 50 -30.62 -1.90 -1.72
CA GLN A 50 -31.03 -1.99 -0.31
C GLN A 50 -32.37 -2.70 -0.12
N ASP A 51 -33.30 -2.57 -1.07
CA ASP A 51 -34.63 -3.16 -0.94
C ASP A 51 -34.72 -4.65 -1.30
N CYS A 52 -33.72 -5.17 -2.01
CA CYS A 52 -33.72 -6.55 -2.50
C CYS A 52 -32.48 -7.36 -2.09
N GLU A 53 -31.59 -6.79 -1.28
CA GLU A 53 -30.36 -7.46 -0.82
C GLU A 53 -30.61 -8.72 0.02
N HIS A 54 -31.83 -8.87 0.57
CA HIS A 54 -32.26 -10.03 1.33
C HIS A 54 -33.09 -11.04 0.52
N ASP A 55 -33.45 -10.73 -0.73
CA ASP A 55 -34.17 -11.67 -1.59
C ASP A 55 -33.17 -12.54 -2.34
N ALA A 56 -33.07 -13.80 -1.88
CA ALA A 56 -32.17 -14.80 -2.44
C ALA A 56 -32.47 -15.14 -3.90
N ASN A 57 -33.73 -15.08 -4.33
CA ASN A 57 -34.12 -15.48 -5.68
C ASN A 57 -33.97 -14.32 -6.67
N ILE A 58 -32.82 -14.26 -7.33
CA ILE A 58 -32.46 -13.20 -8.29
C ILE A 58 -33.47 -13.02 -9.43
N LYS A 59 -34.30 -14.03 -9.72
CA LYS A 59 -35.35 -13.96 -10.76
C LYS A 59 -36.53 -13.07 -10.38
N ASN A 60 -36.74 -12.79 -9.09
CA ASN A 60 -37.80 -11.87 -8.68
C ASN A 60 -37.41 -10.43 -9.07
N ASN A 61 -38.35 -9.68 -9.63
CA ASN A 61 -38.14 -8.26 -9.92
C ASN A 61 -38.15 -7.44 -8.62
N CYS A 62 -37.20 -6.52 -8.50
CA CYS A 62 -37.20 -5.54 -7.44
C CYS A 62 -38.03 -4.32 -7.85
N HIS A 63 -38.94 -3.86 -6.99
CA HIS A 63 -39.68 -2.63 -7.23
C HIS A 63 -38.78 -1.38 -7.39
N SER A 64 -37.60 -1.37 -6.77
CA SER A 64 -36.67 -0.23 -6.78
C SER A 64 -35.55 -0.31 -7.81
N CYS A 65 -35.14 -1.50 -8.25
CA CYS A 65 -34.04 -1.68 -9.21
C CYS A 65 -34.37 -2.61 -10.39
N GLY A 66 -35.65 -2.98 -10.55
CA GLY A 66 -36.16 -3.74 -11.70
C GLY A 66 -35.67 -5.20 -11.76
N VAL A 67 -35.50 -5.67 -13.00
CA VAL A 67 -34.94 -6.99 -13.32
C VAL A 67 -33.49 -7.05 -12.86
N ARG A 68 -33.12 -8.10 -12.12
CA ARG A 68 -31.83 -8.18 -11.41
C ARG A 68 -30.77 -9.08 -12.04
N GLN A 69 -31.08 -9.79 -13.12
CA GLN A 69 -30.12 -10.59 -13.89
C GLN A 69 -30.26 -10.23 -15.37
N HIS A 70 -29.13 -9.96 -16.02
CA HIS A 70 -29.07 -9.62 -17.44
C HIS A 70 -28.01 -10.48 -18.13
N VAL A 71 -28.32 -10.92 -19.34
CA VAL A 71 -27.46 -11.72 -20.20
C VAL A 71 -27.24 -10.93 -21.47
N PHE A 72 -25.97 -10.64 -21.79
CA PHE A 72 -25.57 -9.96 -23.01
C PHE A 72 -24.83 -10.96 -23.88
N GLU A 73 -25.46 -11.37 -24.98
CA GLU A 73 -24.95 -12.41 -25.88
C GLU A 73 -24.28 -11.77 -27.10
N GLY A 74 -23.06 -12.18 -27.38
CA GLY A 74 -22.23 -11.68 -28.49
C GLY A 74 -21.81 -12.79 -29.44
N PHE A 75 -22.69 -13.75 -29.70
CA PHE A 75 -22.42 -14.89 -30.61
C PHE A 75 -22.55 -14.53 -32.10
N GLU A 76 -23.03 -13.32 -32.41
CA GLU A 76 -23.17 -12.79 -33.78
C GLU A 76 -21.99 -11.88 -34.15
N ASP A 77 -21.76 -11.73 -35.46
CA ASP A 77 -20.71 -10.85 -35.97
C ASP A 77 -20.98 -9.38 -35.63
N ASN A 78 -19.95 -8.69 -35.14
CA ASN A 78 -19.96 -7.28 -34.68
C ASN A 78 -20.69 -6.97 -33.37
N ALA A 79 -21.15 -7.99 -32.63
CA ALA A 79 -21.68 -7.77 -31.29
C ALA A 79 -20.58 -7.25 -30.34
N ASN A 80 -20.95 -6.36 -29.41
CA ASN A 80 -20.05 -5.86 -28.38
C ASN A 80 -20.78 -5.88 -27.03
N VAL A 81 -20.70 -7.02 -26.34
CA VAL A 81 -21.38 -7.25 -25.06
C VAL A 81 -20.97 -6.26 -23.97
N VAL A 82 -19.74 -5.71 -24.04
CA VAL A 82 -19.25 -4.71 -23.08
C VAL A 82 -19.90 -3.35 -23.36
N SER A 83 -20.10 -3.01 -24.62
CA SER A 83 -20.88 -1.83 -25.03
C SER A 83 -22.32 -1.94 -24.52
N ASP A 84 -23.00 -3.06 -24.79
CA ASP A 84 -24.39 -3.27 -24.38
C ASP A 84 -24.55 -3.22 -22.85
N PHE A 85 -23.58 -3.78 -22.12
CA PHE A 85 -23.52 -3.70 -20.67
C PHE A 85 -23.35 -2.27 -20.14
N LEU A 86 -22.49 -1.46 -20.76
CA LEU A 86 -22.35 -0.05 -20.37
C LEU A 86 -23.60 0.77 -20.67
N ASP A 87 -24.31 0.48 -21.76
CA ASP A 87 -25.61 1.12 -22.08
C ASP A 87 -26.66 0.77 -21.03
N PHE A 88 -26.70 -0.50 -20.60
CA PHE A 88 -27.52 -0.92 -19.47
C PHE A 88 -27.16 -0.19 -18.18
N LEU A 89 -25.87 -0.07 -17.83
CA LEU A 89 -25.44 0.65 -16.62
C LEU A 89 -25.83 2.13 -16.66
N GLN A 90 -25.75 2.76 -17.83
CA GLN A 90 -26.15 4.15 -18.03
C GLN A 90 -27.67 4.31 -17.86
N ALA A 91 -28.46 3.41 -18.45
CA ALA A 91 -29.90 3.37 -18.27
C ALA A 91 -30.28 3.18 -16.79
N LEU A 92 -29.59 2.28 -16.10
CA LEU A 92 -29.76 2.04 -14.67
C LEU A 92 -29.47 3.27 -13.81
N CYS A 93 -28.64 4.21 -14.27
CA CYS A 93 -28.34 5.45 -13.55
C CYS A 93 -29.22 6.64 -13.96
N SER A 94 -30.03 6.52 -15.01
CA SER A 94 -30.70 7.66 -15.66
C SER A 94 -31.94 8.19 -14.92
N GLU A 95 -32.72 7.31 -14.27
CA GLU A 95 -34.03 7.66 -13.69
C GLU A 95 -33.92 8.44 -12.37
N GLN A 96 -32.88 8.15 -11.60
CA GLN A 96 -32.63 8.75 -10.31
C GLN A 96 -31.14 8.70 -10.00
N LYS A 97 -30.68 9.63 -9.16
CA LYS A 97 -29.29 9.67 -8.70
C LYS A 97 -28.90 8.30 -8.12
N THR A 98 -28.04 7.57 -8.83
CA THR A 98 -27.66 6.20 -8.49
C THR A 98 -26.13 6.12 -8.42
N GLU A 99 -25.61 5.45 -7.39
CA GLU A 99 -24.22 5.01 -7.35
C GLU A 99 -24.19 3.47 -7.46
N VAL A 100 -23.42 2.97 -8.43
CA VAL A 100 -23.27 1.54 -8.70
C VAL A 100 -21.86 1.11 -8.38
N THR A 101 -21.70 0.20 -7.43
CA THR A 101 -20.42 -0.47 -7.17
C THR A 101 -20.42 -1.82 -7.87
N ILE A 102 -19.48 -1.99 -8.79
CA ILE A 102 -19.48 -3.08 -9.78
C ILE A 102 -18.27 -3.98 -9.52
N PHE A 103 -18.50 -5.28 -9.47
CA PHE A 103 -17.48 -6.27 -9.14
C PHE A 103 -17.40 -7.37 -10.20
N ALA A 104 -16.18 -7.68 -10.63
CA ALA A 104 -15.85 -8.94 -11.28
C ALA A 104 -14.75 -9.65 -10.46
N HIS A 105 -14.61 -10.97 -10.63
CA HIS A 105 -13.62 -11.74 -9.90
C HIS A 105 -12.28 -11.75 -10.62
N ASN A 106 -11.23 -11.23 -9.96
CA ASN A 106 -9.92 -11.02 -10.55
C ASN A 106 -9.89 -9.97 -11.68
N ALA A 107 -10.84 -9.03 -11.64
CA ALA A 107 -11.07 -7.99 -12.65
C ALA A 107 -9.80 -7.20 -13.02
N LYS A 108 -8.88 -6.99 -12.07
CA LYS A 108 -7.67 -6.19 -12.30
C LYS A 108 -6.72 -6.77 -13.35
N ASN A 109 -6.79 -8.08 -13.56
CA ASN A 109 -5.97 -8.80 -14.52
C ASN A 109 -6.69 -9.03 -15.85
N PHE A 110 -8.02 -8.86 -15.90
CA PHE A 110 -8.83 -9.29 -17.03
C PHE A 110 -9.96 -8.32 -17.36
N ASP A 111 -11.11 -8.41 -16.70
CA ASP A 111 -12.36 -7.71 -17.06
C ASP A 111 -12.22 -6.19 -17.18
N ASN A 112 -11.49 -5.58 -16.25
CA ASN A 112 -11.32 -4.13 -16.22
C ASN A 112 -10.58 -3.61 -17.46
N PHE A 113 -9.82 -4.44 -18.18
CA PHE A 113 -9.21 -4.01 -19.45
C PHE A 113 -10.26 -3.80 -20.54
N PHE A 114 -11.24 -4.69 -20.67
CA PHE A 114 -12.31 -4.54 -21.66
C PHE A 114 -13.19 -3.33 -21.36
N VAL A 115 -13.57 -3.15 -20.08
CA VAL A 115 -14.31 -1.97 -19.62
C VAL A 115 -13.52 -0.69 -19.90
N PHE A 116 -12.22 -0.66 -19.59
CA PHE A 116 -11.37 0.51 -19.84
C PHE A 116 -11.24 0.84 -21.33
N GLN A 117 -11.06 -0.18 -22.19
CA GLN A 117 -10.99 -0.01 -23.63
C GLN A 117 -12.28 0.56 -24.20
N GLU A 118 -13.43 0.04 -23.75
CA GLU A 118 -14.74 0.49 -24.20
C GLU A 118 -15.07 1.91 -23.71
N LEU A 119 -14.76 2.24 -22.45
CA LEU A 119 -14.87 3.63 -21.94
C LEU A 119 -14.01 4.59 -22.76
N LYS A 120 -12.78 4.19 -23.11
CA LYS A 120 -11.90 4.99 -23.97
C LYS A 120 -12.47 5.16 -25.38
N ARG A 121 -13.05 4.10 -25.96
CA ARG A 121 -13.74 4.15 -27.27
C ARG A 121 -14.90 5.15 -27.26
N ARG A 122 -15.66 5.18 -26.16
CA ARG A 122 -16.75 6.11 -25.90
C ARG A 122 -16.32 7.52 -25.49
N GLN A 123 -15.01 7.76 -25.35
CA GLN A 123 -14.44 9.04 -24.88
C GLN A 123 -14.95 9.46 -23.49
N ILE A 124 -15.31 8.48 -22.65
CA ILE A 124 -15.70 8.70 -21.25
C ILE A 124 -14.43 8.54 -20.40
N PRO A 125 -13.92 9.59 -19.74
CA PRO A 125 -12.65 9.52 -19.01
C PRO A 125 -12.83 8.91 -17.60
N PRO A 126 -12.33 7.69 -17.31
CA PRO A 126 -12.39 7.15 -15.95
C PRO A 126 -11.21 7.63 -15.09
N THR A 127 -11.44 7.74 -13.79
CA THR A 127 -10.36 7.70 -12.81
C THR A 127 -9.85 6.27 -12.69
N VAL A 128 -8.56 6.06 -12.91
CA VAL A 128 -7.93 4.72 -12.91
C VAL A 128 -7.03 4.57 -11.69
N VAL A 129 -7.21 3.47 -10.95
CA VAL A 129 -6.28 3.04 -9.90
C VAL A 129 -5.54 1.80 -10.37
N LEU A 130 -4.21 1.86 -10.36
CA LEU A 130 -3.34 0.77 -10.82
C LEU A 130 -2.65 0.05 -9.66
N ASN A 131 -2.37 -1.23 -9.85
CA ASN A 131 -1.45 -2.02 -9.03
C ASN A 131 -0.36 -2.61 -9.94
N GLY A 132 0.76 -1.91 -10.07
CA GLY A 132 1.71 -2.16 -11.15
C GLY A 132 1.04 -1.90 -12.50
N ALA A 133 1.07 -2.88 -13.40
CA ALA A 133 0.41 -2.81 -14.71
C ALA A 133 -1.08 -3.26 -14.70
N LYS A 134 -1.63 -3.60 -13.53
CA LYS A 134 -2.98 -4.17 -13.38
C LYS A 134 -4.00 -3.07 -13.05
N VAL A 135 -5.20 -3.14 -13.63
CA VAL A 135 -6.26 -2.13 -13.47
C VAL A 135 -7.10 -2.44 -12.23
N LEU A 136 -6.66 -2.02 -11.06
CA LEU A 136 -7.31 -2.33 -9.77
C LEU A 136 -8.76 -1.81 -9.70
N SER A 137 -9.00 -0.61 -10.21
CA SER A 137 -10.32 0.03 -10.17
C SER A 137 -10.47 1.09 -11.25
N LEU A 138 -11.70 1.21 -11.76
CA LEU A 138 -12.14 2.28 -12.66
C LEU A 138 -13.34 2.99 -12.04
N LYS A 139 -13.36 4.33 -12.11
CA LYS A 139 -14.49 5.12 -11.62
C LYS A 139 -14.89 6.19 -12.63
N THR A 140 -16.17 6.23 -13.00
CA THR A 140 -16.76 7.22 -13.90
C THR A 140 -18.25 7.39 -13.61
N GLU A 141 -18.80 8.61 -13.71
CA GLU A 141 -20.26 8.87 -13.75
C GLU A 141 -21.15 8.01 -12.80
N GLY A 142 -20.81 7.93 -11.51
CA GLY A 142 -21.58 7.14 -10.53
C GLY A 142 -21.32 5.63 -10.55
N LEU A 143 -20.55 5.13 -11.52
CA LEU A 143 -20.07 3.76 -11.65
C LEU A 143 -18.68 3.60 -11.02
N HIS A 144 -18.49 2.51 -10.28
CA HIS A 144 -17.23 2.19 -9.62
C HIS A 144 -16.91 0.70 -9.77
N PHE A 145 -16.08 0.38 -10.76
CA PHE A 145 -15.59 -0.96 -11.02
C PHE A 145 -14.45 -1.30 -10.06
N LYS A 146 -14.56 -2.46 -9.42
CA LYS A 146 -13.63 -2.96 -8.41
C LYS A 146 -13.35 -4.44 -8.65
N ASP A 147 -12.17 -4.87 -8.25
CA ASP A 147 -11.79 -6.28 -8.25
C ASP A 147 -12.19 -6.95 -6.93
N SER A 148 -13.10 -7.93 -6.98
CA SER A 148 -13.57 -8.65 -5.79
C SER A 148 -12.48 -9.50 -5.12
N ILE A 149 -11.46 -9.96 -5.85
CA ILE A 149 -10.39 -10.80 -5.28
C ILE A 149 -9.53 -10.00 -4.27
N MET A 150 -9.63 -8.67 -4.31
CA MET A 150 -8.98 -7.79 -3.33
C MET A 150 -9.68 -7.82 -1.97
N PHE A 151 -10.91 -8.31 -1.91
CA PHE A 151 -11.66 -8.59 -0.70
C PHE A 151 -11.63 -10.07 -0.35
N LEU A 152 -11.73 -10.94 -1.36
CA LEU A 152 -11.77 -12.40 -1.22
C LEU A 152 -10.57 -13.04 -1.95
N PRO A 153 -9.38 -13.14 -1.32
CA PRO A 153 -8.13 -13.53 -1.97
C PRO A 153 -8.01 -15.05 -2.20
N GLN A 154 -8.98 -15.64 -2.87
CA GLN A 154 -9.04 -17.07 -3.21
C GLN A 154 -9.76 -17.27 -4.55
N ARG A 155 -9.68 -18.48 -5.13
CA ARG A 155 -10.36 -18.80 -6.40
C ARG A 155 -11.88 -18.73 -6.22
N LEU A 156 -12.59 -18.35 -7.29
CA LEU A 156 -14.07 -18.31 -7.30
C LEU A 156 -14.68 -19.65 -6.88
N SER A 157 -14.16 -20.75 -7.42
CA SER A 157 -14.57 -22.13 -7.09
C SER A 157 -14.32 -22.53 -5.62
N SER A 158 -13.52 -21.78 -4.86
CA SER A 158 -13.31 -22.02 -3.43
C SER A 158 -14.29 -21.25 -2.55
N LEU A 159 -14.97 -20.22 -3.08
CA LEU A 159 -15.92 -19.39 -2.32
C LEU A 159 -17.14 -20.15 -1.79
N PRO A 160 -17.75 -21.10 -2.54
CA PRO A 160 -18.90 -21.83 -2.02
C PRO A 160 -18.59 -22.56 -0.73
N LYS A 161 -17.46 -23.29 -0.68
CA LYS A 161 -17.00 -23.95 0.54
C LYS A 161 -16.66 -22.95 1.66
N ALA A 162 -16.03 -21.83 1.33
CA ALA A 162 -15.63 -20.83 2.33
C ALA A 162 -16.82 -20.13 3.01
N PHE A 163 -17.93 -19.93 2.29
CA PHE A 163 -19.13 -19.25 2.78
C PHE A 163 -20.32 -20.17 3.04
N GLY A 164 -20.18 -21.47 2.83
CA GLY A 164 -21.27 -22.45 2.98
C GLY A 164 -22.39 -22.28 1.96
N LEU A 165 -22.06 -21.89 0.72
CA LEU A 165 -23.02 -21.67 -0.37
C LEU A 165 -23.31 -22.98 -1.11
N THR A 166 -24.50 -23.06 -1.70
CA THR A 166 -24.87 -24.16 -2.60
C THR A 166 -24.62 -23.70 -4.04
N GLU A 167 -23.75 -24.41 -4.76
CA GLU A 167 -23.48 -24.11 -6.17
C GLU A 167 -24.71 -24.42 -7.03
N LEU A 168 -25.08 -23.51 -7.94
CA LEU A 168 -26.17 -23.75 -8.88
C LEU A 168 -25.83 -24.83 -9.90
N LYS A 169 -24.62 -24.78 -10.43
CA LYS A 169 -24.12 -25.71 -11.44
C LYS A 169 -22.76 -26.23 -11.00
N LYS A 170 -22.74 -27.48 -10.55
CA LYS A 170 -21.51 -28.21 -10.26
C LYS A 170 -21.06 -28.94 -11.52
N GLY A 171 -19.85 -28.67 -12.00
CA GLY A 171 -19.32 -29.35 -13.20
C GLY A 171 -18.18 -28.59 -13.85
N TYR A 172 -17.85 -29.01 -15.08
CA TYR A 172 -16.74 -28.47 -15.85
C TYR A 172 -17.25 -27.90 -17.17
N PHE A 173 -16.65 -26.81 -17.65
CA PHE A 173 -16.99 -26.18 -18.92
C PHE A 173 -15.83 -26.32 -19.92
N PRO A 174 -16.09 -26.66 -21.20
CA PRO A 174 -15.05 -26.79 -22.22
C PRO A 174 -14.57 -25.41 -22.69
N HIS A 175 -13.70 -24.75 -21.92
CA HIS A 175 -13.23 -23.39 -22.20
C HIS A 175 -12.63 -23.21 -23.61
N LEU A 176 -11.94 -24.23 -24.15
CA LEU A 176 -11.36 -24.15 -25.50
C LEU A 176 -12.41 -24.25 -26.62
N ALA A 177 -13.63 -24.69 -26.30
CA ALA A 177 -14.74 -24.72 -27.24
C ALA A 177 -15.44 -23.35 -27.38
N ASN A 178 -15.03 -22.31 -26.64
CA ASN A 178 -15.57 -20.96 -26.81
C ASN A 178 -15.08 -20.29 -28.10
N ARG A 179 -15.57 -20.81 -29.23
CA ARG A 179 -15.24 -20.43 -30.60
C ARG A 179 -16.47 -20.54 -31.48
N LYS A 180 -16.50 -19.75 -32.54
CA LYS A 180 -17.64 -19.68 -33.49
C LYS A 180 -18.13 -21.03 -34.01
N GLU A 181 -17.23 -21.99 -34.24
CA GLU A 181 -17.57 -23.32 -34.72
C GLU A 181 -18.46 -24.13 -33.76
N PHE A 182 -18.44 -23.83 -32.46
CA PHE A 182 -19.24 -24.52 -31.45
C PHE A 182 -20.51 -23.78 -31.03
N TYR A 183 -20.71 -22.51 -31.44
CA TYR A 183 -21.84 -21.71 -30.94
C TYR A 183 -23.22 -22.30 -31.24
N ASN A 184 -23.36 -23.08 -32.31
CA ASN A 184 -24.60 -23.79 -32.63
C ASN A 184 -24.47 -25.32 -32.45
N TYR A 185 -23.46 -25.77 -31.69
CA TYR A 185 -23.24 -27.18 -31.41
C TYR A 185 -24.31 -27.70 -30.44
N GLU A 186 -25.02 -28.74 -30.90
CA GLU A 186 -25.88 -29.58 -30.09
C GLU A 186 -25.53 -31.04 -30.39
N GLY A 187 -25.08 -31.79 -29.37
CA GLY A 187 -24.58 -33.13 -29.61
C GLY A 187 -24.12 -33.83 -28.35
N LYS A 188 -23.17 -34.75 -28.51
CA LYS A 188 -22.54 -35.46 -27.39
C LYS A 188 -21.67 -34.49 -26.60
N ILE A 189 -21.31 -34.87 -25.37
CA ILE A 189 -20.29 -34.15 -24.62
C ILE A 189 -18.99 -34.01 -25.45
N LEU A 190 -18.41 -32.81 -25.44
CA LEU A 190 -17.20 -32.47 -26.19
C LEU A 190 -15.96 -33.20 -25.66
N ASP A 191 -14.91 -33.31 -26.48
CA ASP A 191 -13.68 -34.04 -26.13
C ASP A 191 -12.98 -33.47 -24.88
N LYS A 192 -12.36 -34.35 -24.09
CA LYS A 192 -11.65 -34.01 -22.83
C LYS A 192 -10.62 -32.90 -23.00
N GLU A 193 -9.93 -32.84 -24.14
CA GLU A 193 -8.91 -31.83 -24.45
C GLU A 193 -9.46 -30.40 -24.41
N LEU A 194 -10.75 -30.21 -24.69
CA LEU A 194 -11.39 -28.89 -24.72
C LEU A 194 -11.67 -28.29 -23.33
N TYR A 195 -11.48 -29.07 -22.26
CA TYR A 195 -11.72 -28.69 -20.86
C TYR A 195 -10.45 -28.20 -20.12
N CYS A 196 -9.35 -27.97 -20.83
CA CYS A 196 -8.08 -27.52 -20.24
C CYS A 196 -7.54 -28.47 -19.14
N THR A 197 -7.74 -29.79 -19.30
CA THR A 197 -7.38 -30.81 -18.30
C THR A 197 -5.90 -30.83 -17.91
N ASN A 198 -5.03 -30.28 -18.75
CA ASN A 198 -3.59 -30.15 -18.48
C ASN A 198 -3.26 -29.26 -17.27
N ASN A 199 -4.21 -28.41 -16.84
CA ASN A 199 -4.05 -27.53 -15.68
C ASN A 199 -4.52 -28.15 -14.36
N PHE A 200 -5.11 -29.35 -14.40
CA PHE A 200 -5.68 -29.99 -13.22
C PHE A 200 -4.59 -30.68 -12.40
N CYS A 201 -4.71 -30.60 -11.07
CA CYS A 201 -3.95 -31.51 -10.20
C CYS A 201 -4.53 -32.94 -10.28
N GLU A 202 -3.78 -33.94 -9.80
CA GLU A 202 -4.20 -35.35 -9.85
C GLU A 202 -5.60 -35.58 -9.28
N LYS A 203 -5.93 -34.90 -8.18
CA LYS A 203 -7.26 -34.98 -7.56
C LYS A 203 -8.35 -34.40 -8.47
N GLU A 204 -8.16 -33.19 -8.98
CA GLU A 204 -9.13 -32.52 -9.87
C GLU A 204 -9.33 -33.33 -11.16
N LEU A 205 -8.28 -33.95 -11.68
CA LEU A 205 -8.35 -34.79 -12.88
C LEU A 205 -9.16 -36.08 -12.64
N SER A 206 -9.04 -36.68 -11.45
CA SER A 206 -9.85 -37.84 -11.07
C SER A 206 -11.34 -37.50 -10.93
N GLU A 207 -11.65 -36.35 -10.32
CA GLU A 207 -13.01 -35.82 -10.21
C GLU A 207 -13.60 -35.51 -11.58
N PHE A 208 -12.83 -34.86 -12.46
CA PHE A 208 -13.22 -34.58 -13.85
C PHE A 208 -13.52 -35.83 -14.66
N ASN A 209 -12.64 -36.83 -14.62
CA ASN A 209 -12.84 -38.06 -15.39
C ASN A 209 -14.12 -38.79 -14.95
N SER A 210 -14.37 -38.86 -13.64
CA SER A 210 -15.60 -39.47 -13.11
C SER A 210 -16.85 -38.72 -13.58
N TRP A 211 -16.84 -37.39 -13.51
CA TRP A 211 -17.92 -36.53 -14.02
C TRP A 211 -18.14 -36.72 -15.53
N TYR A 212 -17.05 -36.76 -16.32
CA TYR A 212 -17.11 -36.91 -17.77
C TYR A 212 -17.69 -38.26 -18.17
N ASP A 213 -17.20 -39.35 -17.57
CA ASP A 213 -17.64 -40.70 -17.89
C ASP A 213 -19.11 -40.90 -17.50
N GLU A 214 -19.57 -40.28 -16.40
CA GLU A 214 -21.00 -40.22 -16.04
C GLU A 214 -21.85 -39.53 -17.12
N HIS A 215 -21.41 -38.38 -17.64
CA HIS A 215 -22.15 -37.65 -18.68
C HIS A 215 -22.20 -38.42 -20.00
N VAL A 216 -21.10 -39.11 -20.36
CA VAL A 216 -21.07 -40.02 -21.51
C VAL A 216 -22.06 -41.16 -21.32
N ASN A 217 -22.01 -41.84 -20.16
CA ASN A 217 -22.86 -42.99 -19.87
C ASN A 217 -24.35 -42.63 -19.83
N ASN A 218 -24.69 -41.41 -19.39
CA ASN A 218 -26.05 -40.90 -19.35
C ASN A 218 -26.54 -40.34 -20.70
N ASN A 219 -25.75 -40.44 -21.78
CA ASN A 219 -26.04 -39.86 -23.09
C ASN A 219 -26.42 -38.37 -23.00
N PHE A 220 -25.71 -37.60 -22.17
CA PHE A 220 -25.95 -36.17 -21.99
C PHE A 220 -25.84 -35.43 -23.33
N VAL A 221 -26.86 -34.63 -23.65
CA VAL A 221 -26.88 -33.78 -24.84
C VAL A 221 -26.30 -32.42 -24.48
N PHE A 222 -25.07 -32.18 -24.92
CA PHE A 222 -24.36 -30.92 -24.71
C PHE A 222 -24.82 -29.88 -25.75
N LYS A 223 -25.32 -28.74 -25.26
CA LYS A 223 -25.73 -27.60 -26.08
C LYS A 223 -24.90 -26.38 -25.70
N PHE A 224 -23.97 -25.98 -26.57
CA PHE A 224 -22.92 -25.03 -26.20
C PHE A 224 -23.46 -23.72 -25.59
N LYS A 225 -24.43 -23.07 -26.25
CA LYS A 225 -25.03 -21.80 -25.79
C LYS A 225 -25.72 -21.91 -24.43
N GLU A 226 -26.54 -22.94 -24.23
CA GLU A 226 -27.22 -23.15 -22.95
C GLU A 226 -26.20 -23.44 -21.83
N GLU A 227 -25.14 -24.18 -22.15
CA GLU A 227 -24.11 -24.60 -21.21
C GLU A 227 -23.19 -23.44 -20.78
N ILE A 228 -22.74 -22.58 -21.71
CA ILE A 228 -21.90 -21.41 -21.39
C ILE A 228 -22.68 -20.36 -20.60
N ILE A 229 -23.94 -20.11 -20.98
CA ILE A 229 -24.81 -19.16 -20.26
C ILE A 229 -25.06 -19.65 -18.83
N SER A 230 -25.43 -20.92 -18.66
CA SER A 230 -25.69 -21.47 -17.33
C SER A 230 -24.44 -21.57 -16.45
N TYR A 231 -23.27 -21.83 -17.04
CA TYR A 231 -21.97 -21.78 -16.35
C TYR A 231 -21.69 -20.36 -15.84
N CYS A 232 -21.73 -19.36 -16.71
CA CYS A 232 -21.43 -17.97 -16.34
C CYS A 232 -22.47 -17.40 -15.34
N ILE A 233 -23.76 -17.78 -15.44
CA ILE A 233 -24.77 -17.45 -14.41
C ILE A 233 -24.37 -18.00 -13.03
N SER A 234 -23.88 -19.24 -12.99
CA SER A 234 -23.44 -19.88 -11.75
C SER A 234 -22.26 -19.13 -11.12
N ASP A 235 -21.26 -18.76 -11.94
CA ASP A 235 -20.09 -18.00 -11.49
C ASP A 235 -20.46 -16.62 -10.94
N VAL A 236 -21.32 -15.87 -11.65
CA VAL A 236 -21.84 -14.57 -11.18
C VAL A 236 -22.65 -14.72 -9.90
N GLN A 237 -23.44 -15.78 -9.76
CA GLN A 237 -24.21 -16.04 -8.54
C GLN A 237 -23.30 -16.35 -7.35
N ILE A 238 -22.29 -17.20 -7.52
CA ILE A 238 -21.29 -17.51 -6.49
C ILE A 238 -20.60 -16.22 -6.04
N LEU A 239 -20.19 -15.39 -7.00
CA LEU A 239 -19.54 -14.12 -6.71
C LEU A 239 -20.46 -13.18 -5.90
N ARG A 240 -21.71 -12.99 -6.36
CA ARG A 240 -22.71 -12.15 -5.68
C ARG A 240 -22.93 -12.61 -4.24
N GLU A 241 -23.22 -13.89 -4.05
CA GLU A 241 -23.56 -14.44 -2.72
C GLU A 241 -22.38 -14.40 -1.75
N ALA A 242 -21.17 -14.71 -2.22
CA ALA A 242 -19.97 -14.62 -1.40
C ALA A 242 -19.66 -13.17 -0.99
N MET A 243 -19.79 -12.22 -1.92
CA MET A 243 -19.53 -10.81 -1.66
C MET A 243 -20.58 -10.17 -0.74
N GLU A 244 -21.87 -10.48 -0.91
CA GLU A 244 -22.92 -10.01 -0.01
C GLU A 244 -22.80 -10.64 1.39
N ASN A 245 -22.43 -11.91 1.50
CA ASN A 245 -22.14 -12.53 2.81
C ASN A 245 -20.93 -11.90 3.49
N PHE A 246 -19.82 -11.70 2.77
CA PHE A 246 -18.66 -10.97 3.27
C PHE A 246 -19.03 -9.58 3.77
N ARG A 247 -19.77 -8.82 2.96
CA ARG A 247 -20.23 -7.47 3.29
C ARG A 247 -21.04 -7.48 4.59
N ARG A 248 -22.02 -8.37 4.71
CA ARG A 248 -22.87 -8.50 5.90
C ARG A 248 -22.04 -8.79 7.15
N LEU A 249 -21.22 -9.83 7.12
CA LEU A 249 -20.37 -10.22 8.25
C LEU A 249 -19.42 -9.10 8.68
N PHE A 250 -18.84 -8.39 7.71
CA PHE A 250 -17.95 -7.28 7.99
C PHE A 250 -18.71 -6.09 8.59
N MET A 251 -19.90 -5.77 8.08
CA MET A 251 -20.74 -4.67 8.58
C MET A 251 -21.24 -4.93 10.01
N GLU A 252 -21.58 -6.17 10.35
CA GLU A 252 -21.95 -6.60 11.72
C GLU A 252 -20.84 -6.26 12.72
N THR A 253 -19.57 -6.38 12.30
CA THR A 253 -18.41 -6.12 13.16
C THR A 253 -17.97 -4.65 13.12
N ALA A 254 -17.83 -4.06 11.92
CA ALA A 254 -17.15 -2.80 11.70
C ALA A 254 -18.10 -1.58 11.64
N GLN A 255 -19.40 -1.81 11.45
CA GLN A 255 -20.45 -0.79 11.38
C GLN A 255 -20.26 0.22 10.23
N PHE A 256 -19.68 -0.22 9.11
CA PHE A 256 -19.66 0.52 7.86
C PHE A 256 -19.55 -0.46 6.68
N ASP A 257 -19.98 -0.03 5.50
CA ASP A 257 -19.95 -0.85 4.28
C ASP A 257 -18.53 -0.92 3.67
N PRO A 258 -17.83 -2.07 3.74
CA PRO A 258 -16.47 -2.18 3.22
C PRO A 258 -16.45 -2.11 1.68
N LEU A 259 -17.50 -2.58 1.01
CA LEU A 259 -17.58 -2.64 -0.44
C LEU A 259 -17.76 -1.24 -1.03
N ARG A 260 -18.37 -0.31 -0.29
CA ARG A 260 -18.45 1.10 -0.69
C ARG A 260 -17.16 1.85 -0.41
N GLU A 261 -16.68 1.80 0.84
CA GLU A 261 -15.63 2.69 1.34
C GLU A 261 -14.22 2.33 0.89
N CYS A 262 -13.98 1.05 0.60
CA CYS A 262 -12.65 0.49 0.43
C CYS A 262 -12.44 -0.12 -0.96
N LEU A 263 -11.17 -0.38 -1.31
CA LEU A 263 -10.79 -1.12 -2.53
C LEU A 263 -10.22 -2.50 -2.22
N THR A 264 -9.80 -2.73 -0.97
CA THR A 264 -9.14 -3.97 -0.54
C THR A 264 -9.55 -4.35 0.88
N LEU A 265 -9.47 -5.64 1.21
CA LEU A 265 -9.66 -6.15 2.56
C LEU A 265 -8.73 -5.45 3.55
N SER A 266 -7.45 -5.26 3.20
CA SER A 266 -6.48 -4.58 4.07
C SER A 266 -6.89 -3.14 4.37
N SER A 267 -7.43 -2.41 3.38
CA SER A 267 -7.97 -1.07 3.60
C SER A 267 -9.22 -1.08 4.48
N ALA A 268 -10.09 -2.08 4.33
CA ALA A 268 -11.26 -2.26 5.18
C ALA A 268 -10.86 -2.55 6.64
N CYS A 269 -9.94 -3.49 6.86
CA CYS A 269 -9.41 -3.81 8.20
C CYS A 269 -8.73 -2.59 8.85
N MET A 270 -7.96 -1.81 8.09
CA MET A 270 -7.33 -0.59 8.60
C MET A 270 -8.37 0.50 8.94
N CYS A 271 -9.43 0.63 8.13
CA CYS A 271 -10.53 1.55 8.43
C CYS A 271 -11.28 1.11 9.69
N ASN A 272 -11.57 -0.19 9.84
CA ASN A 272 -12.15 -0.77 11.05
C ASN A 272 -11.26 -0.49 12.28
N PHE A 273 -9.96 -0.76 12.18
CA PHE A 273 -9.01 -0.48 13.25
C PHE A 273 -9.02 1.00 13.65
N ARG A 274 -8.93 1.91 12.69
CA ARG A 274 -8.91 3.36 12.94
C ARG A 274 -10.22 3.92 13.48
N LYS A 275 -11.36 3.31 13.13
CA LYS A 275 -12.69 3.72 13.59
C LYS A 275 -13.02 3.18 14.98
N ASN A 276 -12.86 1.88 15.16
CA ASN A 276 -13.43 1.15 16.29
C ASN A 276 -12.41 0.75 17.36
N HIS A 277 -11.10 0.72 17.03
CA HIS A 277 -10.09 0.11 17.92
C HIS A 277 -8.92 1.02 18.28
N LEU A 278 -8.59 2.02 17.45
CA LEU A 278 -7.44 2.91 17.67
C LEU A 278 -7.64 3.85 18.88
N GLY A 279 -8.90 4.19 19.20
CA GLY A 279 -9.23 5.07 20.33
C GLY A 279 -8.48 6.41 20.28
N ASN A 280 -7.83 6.76 21.40
CA ASN A 280 -7.02 7.99 21.53
C ASN A 280 -5.56 7.83 21.06
N SER A 281 -5.14 6.60 20.73
CA SER A 281 -3.78 6.33 20.25
C SER A 281 -3.54 6.92 18.86
N ARG A 282 -2.27 7.11 18.50
CA ARG A 282 -1.87 7.75 17.25
C ARG A 282 -0.87 6.90 16.50
N ILE A 283 -1.10 6.74 15.20
CA ILE A 283 -0.14 6.12 14.28
C ILE A 283 0.74 7.24 13.70
N GLY A 284 2.04 7.17 13.96
CA GLY A 284 3.01 8.10 13.40
C GLY A 284 3.20 7.90 11.90
N ILE A 285 2.78 8.87 11.09
CA ILE A 285 3.06 8.85 9.65
C ILE A 285 4.50 9.31 9.44
N VAL A 286 5.38 8.40 9.00
CA VAL A 286 6.78 8.74 8.70
C VAL A 286 6.78 9.92 7.72
N PRO A 287 7.28 11.10 8.12
CA PRO A 287 7.04 12.25 7.29
C PRO A 287 8.01 12.22 6.07
N ARG A 288 7.65 12.91 4.98
CA ARG A 288 8.39 12.84 3.70
C ARG A 288 9.87 13.22 3.87
N GLY A 289 10.79 12.30 3.53
CA GLY A 289 12.23 12.49 3.72
C GLY A 289 12.78 11.98 5.05
N GLY A 290 12.00 11.24 5.83
CA GLY A 290 12.49 10.57 7.05
C GLY A 290 12.54 11.49 8.28
N TYR A 291 12.97 10.96 9.42
CA TYR A 291 12.95 11.68 10.70
C TYR A 291 14.11 12.67 10.89
N ARG A 292 15.20 12.55 10.11
CA ARG A 292 16.39 13.43 10.11
C ARG A 292 16.82 13.77 8.68
N GLY A 293 17.62 14.83 8.51
CA GLY A 293 18.30 15.12 7.23
C GLY A 293 17.49 15.87 6.17
N ARG A 294 16.36 16.49 6.53
CA ARG A 294 15.56 17.31 5.59
C ARG A 294 16.07 18.75 5.44
N ASP A 295 16.67 19.25 6.51
CA ASP A 295 17.16 20.61 6.58
C ASP A 295 18.51 20.70 5.86
N LYS A 296 18.70 21.76 5.09
CA LYS A 296 19.94 22.00 4.33
C LYS A 296 20.93 22.74 5.21
N ALA A 297 21.73 22.00 5.97
CA ALA A 297 22.89 22.54 6.67
C ALA A 297 24.18 22.14 5.94
N SER A 298 25.16 23.05 5.91
CA SER A 298 26.48 22.73 5.37
C SER A 298 27.25 21.83 6.34
N PHE A 299 28.10 20.95 5.81
CA PHE A 299 28.98 20.10 6.64
C PHE A 299 29.82 20.93 7.61
N GLU A 300 30.27 22.10 7.15
CA GLU A 300 31.09 23.02 7.93
C GLU A 300 30.31 23.69 9.08
N ALA A 301 29.06 24.11 8.83
CA ALA A 301 28.19 24.66 9.86
C ALA A 301 27.94 23.64 10.98
N LEU A 302 27.62 22.40 10.60
CA LEU A 302 27.36 21.32 11.55
C LEU A 302 28.61 20.94 12.33
N LYS A 303 29.76 20.90 11.65
CA LYS A 303 31.06 20.71 12.30
C LYS A 303 31.34 21.82 13.33
N TRP A 304 31.05 23.08 13.01
CA TRP A 304 31.20 24.16 13.98
C TRP A 304 30.24 24.01 15.17
N LEU A 305 28.96 23.69 14.92
CA LEU A 305 27.97 23.49 15.97
C LEU A 305 28.32 22.32 16.90
N ASP A 306 28.94 21.25 16.39
CA ASP A 306 29.45 20.15 17.19
C ASP A 306 30.51 20.62 18.20
N TYR A 307 31.43 21.47 17.75
CA TYR A 307 32.43 22.09 18.64
C TYR A 307 31.79 23.03 19.67
N GLU A 308 30.82 23.86 19.28
CA GLU A 308 30.09 24.73 20.22
C GLU A 308 29.31 23.92 21.26
N SER A 309 28.71 22.80 20.84
CA SER A 309 28.00 21.88 21.73
C SER A 309 28.93 21.26 22.76
N HIS A 310 30.16 20.92 22.35
CA HIS A 310 31.22 20.46 23.25
C HIS A 310 31.60 21.52 24.30
N LEU A 311 31.79 22.78 23.89
CA LEU A 311 32.18 23.86 24.80
C LEU A 311 31.15 24.10 25.91
N ILE A 312 29.86 24.02 25.59
CA ILE A 312 28.78 24.23 26.57
C ILE A 312 28.44 22.96 27.36
N GLY A 313 28.96 21.79 26.95
CA GLY A 313 28.66 20.51 27.57
C GLY A 313 27.17 20.12 27.52
N LYS A 314 26.41 20.69 26.58
CA LYS A 314 24.98 20.45 26.34
C LYS A 314 24.71 20.36 24.84
N LYS A 315 23.66 19.63 24.47
CA LYS A 315 23.28 19.39 23.07
C LYS A 315 22.59 20.60 22.47
N ILE A 316 23.16 21.17 21.41
CA ILE A 316 22.52 22.22 20.60
C ILE A 316 21.55 21.55 19.63
N LEU A 317 20.32 22.04 19.50
CA LEU A 317 19.35 21.54 18.50
C LEU A 317 19.77 22.01 17.11
N THR A 318 20.01 21.07 16.19
CA THR A 318 20.48 21.33 14.81
C THR A 318 19.67 20.56 13.77
N ALA A 319 19.96 20.82 12.49
CA ALA A 319 19.47 20.00 11.36
C ALA A 319 19.79 18.50 11.48
N GLU A 320 20.87 18.14 12.20
CA GLU A 320 21.32 16.75 12.30
C GLU A 320 20.77 15.99 13.49
N ASN A 321 20.33 16.63 14.56
CA ASN A 321 19.91 15.89 15.77
C ASN A 321 18.45 16.14 16.16
N GLY A 322 17.71 16.81 15.28
CA GLY A 322 16.27 17.04 15.38
C GLY A 322 15.78 17.77 14.13
N ARG A 323 15.48 19.06 14.29
CA ARG A 323 15.18 20.01 13.21
C ARG A 323 15.73 21.38 13.60
N GLU A 324 16.12 22.16 12.60
CA GLU A 324 16.38 23.59 12.80
C GLU A 324 15.13 24.26 13.37
N GLN A 325 15.32 25.09 14.40
CA GLN A 325 14.21 25.78 15.07
C GLN A 325 13.77 27.00 14.27
N ILE A 326 12.48 27.35 14.37
CA ILE A 326 11.95 28.59 13.82
C ILE A 326 11.82 29.60 14.95
N VAL A 327 12.71 30.60 14.96
CA VAL A 327 12.75 31.69 15.93
C VAL A 327 12.36 32.99 15.25
N LEU A 328 11.30 33.65 15.73
CA LEU A 328 10.75 34.90 15.14
C LEU A 328 10.49 34.82 13.63
N LYS A 329 10.08 33.64 13.14
CA LYS A 329 9.86 33.29 11.71
C LYS A 329 11.13 33.00 10.89
N TYR A 330 12.32 33.01 11.51
CA TYR A 330 13.57 32.64 10.85
C TYR A 330 14.01 31.27 11.29
N LYS A 331 14.49 30.48 10.33
CA LYS A 331 15.11 29.19 10.60
C LYS A 331 16.56 29.45 11.01
N VAL A 332 16.99 28.83 12.11
CA VAL A 332 18.34 29.05 12.68
C VAL A 332 19.16 27.77 12.67
N ASP A 333 20.47 27.86 12.47
CA ASP A 333 21.36 26.70 12.34
C ASP A 333 21.46 25.89 13.64
N GLY A 334 21.47 26.56 14.79
CA GLY A 334 21.45 25.95 16.12
C GLY A 334 20.63 26.71 17.16
N TYR A 335 20.01 26.00 18.09
CA TYR A 335 19.25 26.59 19.20
C TYR A 335 19.41 25.81 20.50
N ILE A 336 19.50 26.51 21.63
CA ILE A 336 19.49 25.90 22.97
C ILE A 336 18.91 26.87 24.01
N GLU A 337 18.25 26.32 25.02
CA GLU A 337 17.84 27.04 26.22
C GLU A 337 18.68 26.55 27.41
N LEU A 338 19.20 27.49 28.21
CA LEU A 338 20.08 27.23 29.33
C LEU A 338 19.46 27.79 30.61
N ASP A 339 19.17 26.90 31.56
CA ASP A 339 18.78 27.32 32.91
C ASP A 339 19.98 27.96 33.62
N LEU A 340 19.79 29.19 34.11
CA LEU A 340 20.78 29.95 34.85
C LEU A 340 20.62 29.75 36.37
N PRO A 341 21.69 29.97 37.16
CA PRO A 341 21.65 29.78 38.61
C PRO A 341 20.63 30.67 39.36
N ASP A 342 20.20 31.77 38.75
CA ASP A 342 19.19 32.69 39.28
C ASP A 342 17.74 32.27 38.97
N GLY A 343 17.56 31.10 38.32
CA GLY A 343 16.26 30.56 37.93
C GLY A 343 15.72 31.13 36.61
N SER A 344 16.47 32.00 35.92
CA SER A 344 16.10 32.48 34.59
C SER A 344 16.58 31.52 33.48
N VAL A 345 16.03 31.67 32.27
CA VAL A 345 16.39 30.84 31.10
C VAL A 345 17.02 31.71 30.03
N GLU A 346 18.27 31.41 29.69
CA GLU A 346 18.98 32.05 28.58
C GLU A 346 18.71 31.32 27.27
N LYS A 347 18.23 32.05 26.25
CA LYS A 347 17.92 31.49 24.93
C LYS A 347 19.04 31.83 23.95
N ARG A 348 19.82 30.82 23.56
CA ARG A 348 20.94 30.96 22.62
C ARG A 348 20.56 30.52 21.21
N VAL A 349 20.91 31.34 20.24
CA VAL A 349 20.80 31.07 18.80
C VAL A 349 22.20 31.03 18.20
N TYR A 350 22.50 29.96 17.45
CA TYR A 350 23.75 29.82 16.71
C TYR A 350 23.48 30.04 15.22
N GLN A 351 24.26 30.91 14.59
CA GLN A 351 24.18 31.18 13.15
C GLN A 351 25.53 31.03 12.46
N TYR A 352 25.56 30.19 11.45
CA TYR A 352 26.74 29.96 10.63
C TYR A 352 26.60 30.67 9.28
N HIS A 353 27.50 31.62 9.03
CA HIS A 353 27.45 32.46 7.83
C HIS A 353 28.45 31.97 6.79
N GLY A 354 27.99 31.10 5.89
CA GLY A 354 28.79 30.65 4.75
C GLY A 354 29.19 31.84 3.86
N CYS A 355 30.50 32.11 3.73
CA CYS A 355 31.00 33.37 3.17
C CYS A 355 30.48 33.69 1.76
N TYR A 356 30.31 32.68 0.90
CA TYR A 356 29.78 32.84 -0.45
C TYR A 356 28.29 33.21 -0.44
N PHE A 357 27.48 32.47 0.34
CA PHE A 357 26.02 32.65 0.40
C PHE A 357 25.60 33.95 1.12
N HIS A 358 26.39 34.37 2.11
CA HIS A 358 26.11 35.56 2.92
C HIS A 358 26.95 36.78 2.50
N LEU A 359 27.68 36.70 1.37
CA LEU A 359 28.55 37.75 0.84
C LEU A 359 29.45 38.37 1.92
N CYS A 360 30.32 37.57 2.53
CA CYS A 360 31.24 38.04 3.57
C CYS A 360 32.15 39.17 3.05
N LYS A 361 32.10 40.36 3.68
CA LYS A 361 32.92 41.53 3.28
C LYS A 361 34.44 41.32 3.41
N ARG A 362 34.90 40.33 4.20
CA ARG A 362 36.33 39.98 4.29
C ARG A 362 36.80 39.10 3.13
N CYS A 363 35.94 38.19 2.67
CA CYS A 363 36.29 37.24 1.60
C CYS A 363 35.94 37.77 0.21
N ILE A 364 34.91 38.61 0.12
CA ILE A 364 34.39 39.20 -1.12
C ILE A 364 34.26 40.72 -0.88
N PRO A 365 35.39 41.45 -0.84
CA PRO A 365 35.40 42.87 -0.51
C PRO A 365 34.94 43.76 -1.67
N ASP A 366 35.06 43.29 -2.91
CA ASP A 366 34.77 44.09 -4.10
C ASP A 366 33.29 44.03 -4.53
N GLU A 367 32.69 45.18 -4.82
CA GLU A 367 31.26 45.27 -5.15
C GLU A 367 30.91 44.61 -6.50
N THR A 368 31.88 44.52 -7.41
CA THR A 368 31.72 43.83 -8.70
C THR A 368 31.44 42.34 -8.51
N SER A 369 32.26 41.63 -7.73
CA SER A 369 32.05 40.22 -7.41
C SER A 369 30.81 40.00 -6.56
N ARG A 370 30.55 40.89 -5.58
CA ARG A 370 29.32 40.84 -4.77
C ARG A 370 28.07 40.95 -5.62
N SER A 371 28.03 41.92 -6.56
CA SER A 371 26.91 42.10 -7.48
C SER A 371 26.73 40.90 -8.41
N LYS A 372 27.83 40.31 -8.89
CA LYS A 372 27.79 39.09 -9.73
C LYS A 372 27.19 37.89 -8.98
N ILE A 373 27.55 37.70 -7.71
CA ILE A 373 27.06 36.59 -6.88
C ILE A 373 25.61 36.85 -6.41
N ARG A 374 25.26 38.10 -6.04
CA ARG A 374 23.89 38.51 -5.67
C ARG A 374 22.90 38.34 -6.83
N GLY A 375 23.37 38.48 -8.07
CA GLY A 375 22.53 38.39 -9.26
C GLY A 375 21.45 39.48 -9.28
N ARG A 376 20.21 39.10 -9.60
CA ARG A 376 19.05 40.01 -9.67
C ARG A 376 18.34 40.23 -8.33
N SER A 377 18.85 39.70 -7.22
CA SER A 377 18.24 39.88 -5.90
C SER A 377 18.29 41.36 -5.49
N GLN A 378 17.13 41.92 -5.09
CA GLN A 378 17.06 43.29 -4.58
C GLN A 378 17.58 43.42 -3.14
N GLU A 379 17.56 42.34 -2.35
CA GLU A 379 18.11 42.32 -0.99
C GLU A 379 19.59 41.89 -1.01
N ASP A 380 20.46 42.62 -0.31
CA ASP A 380 21.85 42.21 -0.03
C ASP A 380 21.85 41.11 1.06
N PRO A 381 22.31 39.88 0.76
CA PRO A 381 22.41 38.79 1.73
C PRO A 381 23.19 39.14 3.00
N TYR A 382 24.24 39.97 2.91
CA TYR A 382 25.02 40.40 4.05
C TYR A 382 24.19 41.29 4.98
N GLU A 383 23.50 42.29 4.43
CA GLU A 383 22.66 43.19 5.22
C GLU A 383 21.43 42.48 5.78
N LYS A 384 20.87 41.52 5.03
CA LYS A 384 19.81 40.64 5.52
C LYS A 384 20.27 39.80 6.71
N THR A 385 21.47 39.24 6.65
CA THR A 385 22.08 38.48 7.75
C THR A 385 22.24 39.36 8.99
N ARG A 386 22.84 40.55 8.82
CA ARG A 386 22.97 41.58 9.87
C ARG A 386 21.63 41.95 10.50
N PHE A 387 20.59 42.11 9.68
CA PHE A 387 19.24 42.46 10.11
C PHE A 387 18.61 41.35 10.95
N ILE A 388 18.69 40.09 10.50
CA ILE A 388 18.15 38.93 11.23
C ILE A 388 18.84 38.81 12.60
N THR A 389 20.17 38.88 12.63
CA THR A 389 20.94 38.85 13.87
C THR A 389 20.54 39.96 14.82
N LYS A 390 20.47 41.21 14.33
CA LYS A 390 20.05 42.35 15.15
C LYS A 390 18.66 42.12 15.73
N LYS A 391 17.71 41.69 14.90
CA LYS A 391 16.34 41.42 15.30
C LYS A 391 16.25 40.34 16.39
N LEU A 392 17.04 39.27 16.29
CA LEU A 392 17.09 38.24 17.34
C LEU A 392 17.64 38.81 18.65
N ARG A 393 18.74 39.57 18.61
CA ARG A 393 19.31 40.22 19.80
C ARG A 393 18.33 41.21 20.44
N ASP A 394 17.64 42.02 19.62
CA ASP A 394 16.64 42.99 20.08
C ASP A 394 15.44 42.32 20.78
N HIS A 395 15.19 41.03 20.52
CA HIS A 395 14.15 40.23 21.19
C HIS A 395 14.70 39.37 22.35
N GLY A 396 15.90 39.66 22.85
CA GLY A 396 16.48 39.03 24.04
C GLY A 396 17.18 37.70 23.80
N TYR A 397 17.46 37.31 22.56
CA TYR A 397 18.25 36.11 22.27
C TYR A 397 19.75 36.40 22.29
N VAL A 398 20.52 35.51 22.90
CA VAL A 398 21.99 35.51 22.79
C VAL A 398 22.37 34.88 21.46
N VAL A 399 22.84 35.68 20.50
CA VAL A 399 23.19 35.19 19.16
C VAL A 399 24.69 34.99 19.03
N ILE A 400 25.11 33.74 18.92
CA ILE A 400 26.49 33.31 18.63
C ILE A 400 26.62 33.12 17.13
N GLU A 401 27.53 33.87 16.51
CA GLU A 401 27.70 33.87 15.06
C GLU A 401 29.09 33.40 14.68
N LYS A 402 29.19 32.71 13.54
CA LYS A 402 30.46 32.29 12.99
C LYS A 402 30.49 32.46 11.48
N TRP A 403 31.43 33.23 10.97
CA TRP A 403 31.67 33.28 9.52
C TRP A 403 32.53 32.10 9.09
N GLY A 404 32.27 31.55 7.90
CA GLY A 404 33.00 30.38 7.43
C GLY A 404 34.51 30.58 7.32
N CYS A 405 34.96 31.78 6.91
CA CYS A 405 36.40 32.08 6.90
C CYS A 405 37.02 32.13 8.30
N GLU A 406 36.27 32.53 9.31
CA GLU A 406 36.73 32.54 10.70
C GLU A 406 36.83 31.11 11.24
N PHE A 407 35.89 30.24 10.88
CA PHE A 407 35.95 28.83 11.29
C PHE A 407 37.06 28.07 10.57
N GLN A 408 37.28 28.32 9.27
CA GLN A 408 38.44 27.79 8.54
C GLN A 408 39.77 28.22 9.15
N HIS A 409 39.87 29.47 9.60
CA HIS A 409 41.03 29.95 10.31
C HIS A 409 41.21 29.19 11.64
N ASP A 410 40.14 29.02 12.40
CA ASP A 410 40.17 28.30 13.68
C ASP A 410 40.59 26.83 13.53
N LEU A 411 40.10 26.14 12.50
CA LEU A 411 40.48 24.76 12.17
C LEU A 411 41.98 24.59 11.86
N LYS A 412 42.69 25.67 11.51
CA LYS A 412 44.12 25.65 11.16
C LYS A 412 45.02 26.20 12.26
N ASN A 413 44.52 27.18 13.02
CA ASN A 413 45.36 28.01 13.88
C ASN A 413 44.96 27.99 15.37
N LYS A 414 43.76 27.52 15.74
CA LYS A 414 43.36 27.41 17.15
C LYS A 414 43.62 26.01 17.67
N GLU A 415 44.60 25.88 18.55
CA GLU A 415 45.04 24.60 19.12
C GLU A 415 43.90 23.80 19.74
N GLN A 416 43.01 24.43 20.50
CA GLN A 416 41.85 23.77 21.12
C GLN A 416 40.90 23.15 20.08
N VAL A 417 40.63 23.85 18.99
CA VAL A 417 39.75 23.38 17.90
C VAL A 417 40.42 22.23 17.15
N ILE A 418 41.72 22.36 16.87
CA ILE A 418 42.51 21.32 16.19
C ILE A 418 42.53 20.04 17.01
N GLN A 419 42.82 20.13 18.31
CA GLN A 419 42.88 18.95 19.19
C GLN A 419 41.51 18.30 19.36
N PHE A 420 40.43 19.09 19.44
CA PHE A 420 39.07 18.55 19.48
C PHE A 420 38.79 17.64 18.28
N PHE A 421 38.98 18.12 17.05
CA PHE A 421 38.68 17.35 15.85
C PHE A 421 39.71 16.26 15.51
N LYS A 422 40.93 16.31 16.07
CA LYS A 422 41.87 15.18 16.02
C LYS A 422 41.36 13.99 16.81
N ASN A 423 40.78 14.24 17.99
CA ASN A 423 40.26 13.19 18.87
C ASN A 423 38.80 12.82 18.55
N HIS A 424 38.04 13.74 17.97
CA HIS A 424 36.62 13.59 17.64
C HIS A 424 36.39 13.96 16.17
N ALA A 425 36.68 13.03 15.26
CA ALA A 425 36.46 13.26 13.84
C ALA A 425 34.96 13.44 13.56
N PHE A 426 34.57 14.64 13.11
CA PHE A 426 33.17 14.92 12.77
C PHE A 426 32.71 14.02 11.61
N LYS A 427 31.69 13.20 11.87
CA LYS A 427 31.08 12.29 10.89
C LYS A 427 29.59 12.56 10.79
N ARG A 428 29.14 12.75 9.55
CA ARG A 428 27.72 12.84 9.25
C ARG A 428 27.10 11.44 9.26
N ILE A 429 26.19 11.19 10.20
CA ILE A 429 25.48 9.91 10.31
C ILE A 429 24.20 9.99 9.46
N GLU A 430 24.05 9.06 8.52
CA GLU A 430 22.83 8.96 7.72
C GLU A 430 21.59 8.68 8.60
N PRO A 431 20.42 9.26 8.27
CA PRO A 431 19.18 8.93 8.98
C PRO A 431 18.84 7.45 8.88
N LEU A 432 18.38 6.87 9.99
CA LEU A 432 17.75 5.55 10.01
C LEU A 432 16.56 5.49 9.05
N LYS A 433 16.59 4.51 8.14
CA LYS A 433 15.45 4.15 7.30
C LYS A 433 14.67 3.05 7.99
N LEU A 434 13.59 3.41 8.70
CA LEU A 434 12.78 2.44 9.44
C LEU A 434 12.23 1.29 8.58
N ARG A 435 12.05 1.50 7.26
CA ARG A 435 11.62 0.44 6.34
C ARG A 435 12.65 -0.68 6.21
N ASP A 436 13.93 -0.39 6.41
CA ASP A 436 15.00 -1.39 6.34
C ASP A 436 14.92 -2.35 7.53
N ALA A 437 14.23 -1.96 8.62
CA ALA A 437 13.96 -2.83 9.76
C ALA A 437 12.68 -3.67 9.62
N ILE A 438 11.92 -3.52 8.52
CA ILE A 438 10.69 -4.28 8.30
C ILE A 438 11.04 -5.53 7.49
N TYR A 439 10.91 -6.68 8.13
CA TYR A 439 11.13 -7.99 7.53
C TYR A 439 9.83 -8.81 7.54
N GLY A 440 9.74 -9.76 6.61
CA GLY A 440 8.63 -10.70 6.56
C GLY A 440 8.79 -11.86 7.52
N GLY A 441 7.94 -12.87 7.35
CA GLY A 441 8.07 -14.14 8.07
C GLY A 441 9.43 -14.79 7.80
N ARG A 442 9.91 -15.51 8.80
CA ARG A 442 11.19 -16.21 8.70
C ARG A 442 11.01 -17.56 8.01
N THR A 443 11.76 -17.77 6.94
CA THR A 443 11.90 -19.08 6.28
C THR A 443 13.36 -19.49 6.28
N SER A 444 13.68 -20.62 6.90
CA SER A 444 15.04 -21.14 6.98
C SER A 444 15.03 -22.65 6.92
N ALA A 445 15.75 -23.22 5.96
CA ALA A 445 15.99 -24.65 5.86
C ALA A 445 17.31 -24.98 6.55
N LEU A 446 17.28 -25.89 7.53
CA LEU A 446 18.49 -26.41 8.18
C LEU A 446 19.14 -27.54 7.37
N TYR A 447 18.32 -28.26 6.60
CA TYR A 447 18.72 -29.33 5.69
C TYR A 447 18.05 -29.09 4.34
N SER A 448 18.73 -29.42 3.24
CA SER A 448 18.14 -29.36 1.90
C SER A 448 17.06 -30.44 1.70
N ALA A 449 17.23 -31.59 2.35
CA ALA A 449 16.25 -32.66 2.44
C ALA A 449 16.59 -33.51 3.68
N TYR A 450 15.56 -34.08 4.31
CA TYR A 450 15.71 -35.07 5.36
C TYR A 450 14.69 -36.18 5.11
N GLU A 451 15.14 -37.41 5.03
CA GLU A 451 14.30 -38.59 4.91
C GLU A 451 14.35 -39.33 6.25
N ALA A 452 13.19 -39.54 6.86
CA ALA A 452 13.12 -40.21 8.16
C ALA A 452 13.44 -41.71 8.01
N ASP A 453 14.36 -42.20 8.83
CA ASP A 453 14.66 -43.62 8.88
C ASP A 453 13.59 -44.38 9.68
N LEU A 454 12.57 -44.86 8.98
CA LEU A 454 11.47 -45.61 9.56
C LEU A 454 11.94 -46.90 10.26
N SER A 455 13.06 -47.49 9.82
CA SER A 455 13.62 -48.70 10.45
C SER A 455 14.17 -48.41 11.85
N LYS A 456 14.56 -47.15 12.11
CA LYS A 456 14.98 -46.66 13.43
C LYS A 456 13.82 -46.06 14.24
N GLY A 457 12.60 -46.08 13.72
CA GLY A 457 11.44 -45.46 14.36
C GLY A 457 11.46 -43.93 14.33
N GLU A 458 12.19 -43.32 13.39
CA GLU A 458 12.16 -41.87 13.22
C GLU A 458 10.80 -41.39 12.69
N SER A 459 10.40 -40.18 13.08
CA SER A 459 9.19 -39.54 12.58
C SER A 459 9.40 -38.04 12.40
N ILE A 460 8.74 -37.46 11.41
CA ILE A 460 8.75 -36.01 11.14
C ILE A 460 7.47 -35.43 11.77
N LYS A 461 7.63 -34.37 12.57
CA LYS A 461 6.52 -33.65 13.18
C LYS A 461 6.47 -32.22 12.64
N LEU A 462 5.28 -31.80 12.20
CA LEU A 462 5.00 -30.43 11.81
C LEU A 462 4.34 -29.71 12.98
N TYR A 463 4.90 -28.56 13.37
CA TYR A 463 4.31 -27.67 14.35
C TYR A 463 3.97 -26.36 13.66
N ASP A 464 2.74 -25.88 13.88
CA ASP A 464 2.24 -24.63 13.32
C ASP A 464 1.67 -23.75 14.44
N VAL A 465 2.00 -22.46 14.43
CA VAL A 465 1.51 -21.50 15.41
C VAL A 465 0.17 -20.95 14.92
N ILE A 466 -0.90 -21.29 15.64
CA ILE A 466 -2.24 -20.82 15.33
C ILE A 466 -2.27 -19.28 15.43
N SER A 467 -2.52 -18.62 14.30
CA SER A 467 -2.63 -17.16 14.21
C SER A 467 -1.43 -16.42 14.80
N GLU A 468 -0.21 -16.74 14.34
CA GLU A 468 1.05 -16.14 14.82
C GLU A 468 0.99 -14.60 14.92
N TYR A 469 0.71 -13.91 13.80
CA TYR A 469 0.67 -12.44 13.81
C TYR A 469 -0.41 -11.85 14.73
N PRO A 470 -1.68 -12.31 14.71
CA PRO A 470 -2.67 -11.89 15.70
C PRO A 470 -2.25 -12.14 17.16
N SER A 471 -1.61 -13.29 17.44
CA SER A 471 -1.13 -13.61 18.78
C SER A 471 -0.05 -12.62 19.23
N VAL A 472 0.89 -12.26 18.35
CA VAL A 472 1.89 -11.21 18.61
C VAL A 472 1.22 -9.86 18.82
N GLN A 473 0.22 -9.51 17.99
CA GLN A 473 -0.54 -8.27 18.12
C GLN A 473 -1.28 -8.15 19.46
N TYR A 474 -1.74 -9.26 20.01
CA TYR A 474 -2.46 -9.29 21.29
C TYR A 474 -1.52 -9.23 22.50
N HIS A 475 -0.38 -9.91 22.46
CA HIS A 475 0.48 -10.10 23.64
C HIS A 475 1.70 -9.17 23.70
N LYS A 476 2.10 -8.53 22.60
CA LYS A 476 3.34 -7.75 22.54
C LYS A 476 3.07 -6.25 22.46
N TRP A 477 4.04 -5.47 22.94
CA TRP A 477 4.01 -4.01 22.89
C TRP A 477 4.32 -3.51 21.48
N TYR A 478 3.52 -2.55 20.99
CA TYR A 478 3.74 -1.89 19.70
C TYR A 478 4.19 -0.44 19.90
N PRO A 479 5.06 0.09 19.01
CA PRO A 479 5.41 1.50 19.05
C PRO A 479 4.22 2.38 18.66
N GLU A 480 3.96 3.42 19.46
CA GLU A 480 2.92 4.42 19.21
C GLU A 480 3.52 5.79 18.88
N GLY A 481 2.82 6.56 18.03
CA GLY A 481 3.20 7.92 17.70
C GLY A 481 4.49 8.06 16.88
N HIS A 482 5.20 9.17 17.08
CA HIS A 482 6.48 9.43 16.43
C HIS A 482 7.64 9.05 17.37
N PRO A 483 8.72 8.44 16.85
CA PRO A 483 9.86 8.05 17.67
C PRO A 483 10.61 9.27 18.21
N LYS A 484 11.16 9.13 19.41
CA LYS A 484 12.24 10.00 19.88
C LYS A 484 13.56 9.52 19.26
N ILE A 485 14.39 10.46 18.83
CA ILE A 485 15.60 10.15 18.07
C ILE A 485 16.81 10.41 18.97
N TYR A 486 17.64 9.40 19.08
CA TYR A 486 18.91 9.46 19.79
C TYR A 486 20.07 9.29 18.80
N LEU A 487 21.18 9.96 19.09
CA LEU A 487 22.46 9.81 18.40
C LEU A 487 23.52 9.33 19.37
N ASP A 488 24.58 8.76 18.80
CA ASP A 488 25.74 8.36 19.58
C ASP A 488 26.27 9.55 20.41
N GLY A 489 26.54 9.31 21.69
CA GLY A 489 26.92 10.34 22.65
C GLY A 489 25.77 11.14 23.29
N ASP A 490 24.50 10.90 22.93
CA ASP A 490 23.36 11.53 23.62
C ASP A 490 23.27 11.05 25.08
N ARG A 491 23.44 11.98 26.03
CA ARG A 491 23.39 11.67 27.48
C ARG A 491 22.07 11.07 27.94
N ASP A 492 20.98 11.44 27.28
CA ASP A 492 19.63 10.96 27.60
C ASP A 492 19.24 9.71 26.78
N MET A 493 20.18 9.13 26.02
CA MET A 493 19.94 7.88 25.30
C MET A 493 19.81 6.74 26.32
N PRO A 494 18.69 6.00 26.34
CA PRO A 494 18.54 4.83 27.18
C PRO A 494 19.59 3.77 26.83
N ALA A 495 19.95 2.96 27.82
CA ALA A 495 20.71 1.74 27.56
C ALA A 495 19.97 0.87 26.52
N VAL A 496 20.71 0.20 25.64
CA VAL A 496 20.16 -0.50 24.47
C VAL A 496 19.12 -1.55 24.89
N GLU A 497 19.35 -2.20 26.02
CA GLU A 497 18.45 -3.17 26.63
C GLU A 497 17.06 -2.59 26.99
N ASN A 498 16.99 -1.30 27.25
CA ASN A 498 15.76 -0.60 27.61
C ASN A 498 15.11 0.11 26.42
N LEU A 499 15.67 -0.03 25.21
CA LEU A 499 15.13 0.58 23.99
C LEU A 499 14.07 -0.31 23.35
N ASN A 500 12.84 0.17 23.30
CA ASN A 500 11.83 -0.33 22.36
C ASN A 500 11.89 0.51 21.09
N GLY A 501 12.70 0.11 20.11
CA GLY A 501 12.92 0.88 18.89
C GLY A 501 13.85 0.23 17.87
N VAL A 502 14.30 1.04 16.91
CA VAL A 502 15.22 0.61 15.85
C VAL A 502 16.57 1.25 16.08
N ILE A 503 17.64 0.45 16.05
CA ILE A 503 19.02 0.90 16.17
C ILE A 503 19.82 0.57 14.91
N LEU A 504 20.81 1.39 14.58
CA LEU A 504 21.87 1.04 13.64
C LEU A 504 23.13 0.77 14.47
N ALA A 505 23.59 -0.48 14.44
CA ALA A 505 24.74 -0.91 15.21
C ALA A 505 25.63 -1.84 14.37
N THR A 506 26.92 -1.86 14.70
CA THR A 506 27.83 -2.89 14.20
C THR A 506 27.78 -4.07 15.16
N VAL A 507 27.35 -5.23 14.66
CA VAL A 507 27.32 -6.46 15.45
C VAL A 507 28.53 -7.31 15.08
N LEU A 508 29.31 -7.68 16.08
CA LEU A 508 30.45 -8.60 15.91
C LEU A 508 29.95 -10.05 16.04
N PRO A 509 30.44 -10.98 15.21
CA PRO A 509 30.04 -12.37 15.29
C PRO A 509 30.44 -12.97 16.64
N THR A 510 29.55 -13.78 17.23
CA THR A 510 29.88 -14.47 18.47
C THR A 510 30.94 -15.54 18.23
N HIS A 511 31.82 -15.79 19.20
CA HIS A 511 32.86 -16.82 19.12
C HIS A 511 32.32 -18.27 19.17
N LYS A 512 31.00 -18.47 19.31
CA LYS A 512 30.36 -19.79 19.37
C LYS A 512 29.56 -20.05 18.09
N ILE A 513 30.12 -20.88 17.22
CA ILE A 513 29.50 -21.35 15.96
C ILE A 513 28.25 -22.23 16.21
N SER A 514 28.03 -22.71 17.45
CA SER A 514 26.92 -23.61 17.81
C SER A 514 25.61 -22.92 18.22
N SER A 515 25.62 -21.59 18.40
CA SER A 515 24.39 -20.82 18.54
C SER A 515 23.99 -20.30 17.16
N PHE A 516 22.73 -20.54 16.77
CA PHE A 516 22.15 -20.02 15.53
C PHE A 516 22.68 -18.62 15.21
N PRO A 517 23.12 -18.34 13.97
CA PRO A 517 23.64 -17.03 13.60
C PRO A 517 22.49 -16.02 13.65
N PHE A 518 22.33 -15.33 14.77
CA PHE A 518 21.37 -14.24 14.91
C PHE A 518 22.05 -12.95 15.34
N CYS A 519 21.72 -11.88 14.62
CA CYS A 519 21.54 -10.56 15.22
C CYS A 519 20.09 -10.47 15.75
N LEU A 520 19.78 -11.21 16.82
CA LEU A 520 18.62 -10.93 17.67
C LEU A 520 19.20 -10.30 18.94
N ILE A 521 19.02 -9.00 19.11
CA ILE A 521 19.11 -8.40 20.44
C ILE A 521 17.75 -8.70 21.09
N ASP A 522 17.57 -9.95 21.50
CA ASP A 522 16.46 -10.34 22.37
C ASP A 522 16.82 -9.84 23.76
N VAL A 523 16.28 -8.68 24.13
CA VAL A 523 16.23 -8.31 25.55
C VAL A 523 15.02 -9.06 26.11
N ALA A 524 15.27 -10.30 26.52
CA ALA A 524 14.37 -10.98 27.41
C ALA A 524 14.27 -10.14 28.69
N THR A 525 13.18 -9.38 28.81
CA THR A 525 12.75 -8.84 30.10
C THR A 525 12.10 -10.01 30.84
N ASN A 526 12.76 -10.46 31.90
CA ASN A 526 12.17 -11.36 32.90
C ASN A 526 11.06 -10.64 33.67
#